data_AF-A0A919QDS6-F1
#
_entry.id   AF-A0A919QDS6-F1
#
_cell.length_a   1.000
_cell.length_b   1.000
_cell.length_c   1.000
_cell.angle_alpha   90.00
_cell.angle_beta   90.00
_cell.angle_gamma   90.00
#
_symmetry.space_group_name_H-M   'P 1'
#
loop_
_entity.id
_entity.type
_entity.pdbx_description
1 polymer ?
#
loop_
_entity_poly.entity_id
_entity_poly.type
_entity_poly.pdbx_seq_one_letter_code
_entity_poly.pdbx_strand_id
1 'polypeptide(L)'
;MADSEFPADLIAAQRAFMEADRRVQEVDADWPLPTAVAAGEAVITTEQHEALDTARRVRLDALDAVRLHPFWGTEPGGWIHRKDALRRAASGSA
;
A
#
# COMPACT_ATOMS: atom_id res chain seq x y z
N MET A 1 -25.02 -4.62 14.78
CA MET A 1 -23.88 -3.77 15.21
C MET A 1 -22.65 -4.63 15.08
N ALA A 2 -21.61 -4.14 14.41
CA ALA A 2 -20.61 -4.95 13.72
C ALA A 2 -19.85 -5.92 14.64
N ASP A 3 -19.83 -7.18 14.22
CA ASP A 3 -18.84 -8.21 14.57
C ASP A 3 -17.46 -7.80 14.00
N SER A 4 -16.93 -6.65 14.41
CA SER A 4 -15.67 -6.14 13.86
C SER A 4 -14.50 -6.95 14.42
N GLU A 5 -14.14 -7.99 13.67
CA GLU A 5 -13.01 -8.90 13.90
C GLU A 5 -11.65 -8.19 13.99
N PHE A 6 -11.56 -6.97 13.48
CA PHE A 6 -10.34 -6.16 13.48
C PHE A 6 -10.53 -4.84 14.24
N PRO A 7 -9.52 -4.40 15.01
CA PRO A 7 -9.47 -3.07 15.58
C PRO A 7 -9.61 -1.94 14.54
N ALA A 8 -10.27 -0.85 14.92
CA ALA A 8 -10.56 0.26 14.02
C ALA A 8 -9.31 0.98 13.50
N ASP A 9 -8.27 1.09 14.34
CA ASP A 9 -6.94 1.60 13.99
C ASP A 9 -6.23 0.71 12.95
N LEU A 10 -6.32 -0.61 13.09
CA LEU A 10 -5.81 -1.56 12.10
C LEU A 10 -6.55 -1.46 10.76
N ILE A 11 -7.88 -1.27 10.78
CA ILE A 11 -8.67 -1.02 9.57
C ILE A 11 -8.24 0.30 8.92
N ALA A 12 -8.02 1.35 9.71
CA ALA A 12 -7.55 2.64 9.21
C ALA A 12 -6.14 2.52 8.60
N ALA A 13 -5.23 1.78 9.22
CA ALA A 13 -3.90 1.50 8.69
C ALA A 13 -3.97 0.74 7.36
N GLN A 14 -4.85 -0.25 7.24
CA GLN A 14 -5.05 -0.98 5.98
C GLN A 14 -5.57 -0.08 4.87
N ARG A 15 -6.50 0.85 5.18
CA ARG A 15 -6.99 1.84 4.20
C ARG A 15 -5.87 2.77 3.75
N ALA A 16 -5.06 3.27 4.69
CA ALA A 16 -3.91 4.11 4.36
C ALA A 16 -2.91 3.39 3.46
N PHE A 17 -2.65 2.10 3.72
CA PHE A 17 -1.80 1.27 2.86
C PHE A 17 -2.39 1.12 1.44
N MET A 18 -3.68 0.83 1.32
CA MET A 18 -4.34 0.69 0.02
C MET A 18 -4.29 1.98 -0.80
N GLU A 19 -4.47 3.12 -0.15
CA GLU A 19 -4.36 4.43 -0.78
C GLU A 19 -2.92 4.74 -1.23
N ALA A 20 -1.92 4.44 -0.38
CA ALA A 20 -0.52 4.61 -0.73
C ALA A 20 -0.08 3.67 -1.88
N ASP A 21 -0.58 2.44 -1.90
CA ASP A 21 -0.34 1.47 -2.99
C ASP A 21 -0.94 1.97 -4.31
N ARG A 22 -2.17 2.49 -4.28
CA ARG A 22 -2.81 3.13 -5.44
C ARG A 22 -1.96 4.30 -5.94
N ARG A 23 -1.46 5.16 -5.05
CA ARG A 23 -0.63 6.28 -5.43
C ARG A 23 0.68 5.85 -6.09
N VAL A 24 1.32 4.79 -5.62
CA VAL A 24 2.50 4.22 -6.27
C VAL A 24 2.17 3.75 -7.69
N GLN A 25 1.05 3.04 -7.87
CA GLN A 25 0.63 2.56 -9.19
C GLN A 25 0.34 3.71 -10.17
N GLU A 26 -0.26 4.79 -9.70
CA GLU A 26 -0.49 5.99 -10.53
C GLU A 26 0.82 6.63 -10.98
N VAL A 27 1.76 6.83 -10.05
CA VAL A 27 3.06 7.44 -10.38
C VAL A 27 3.87 6.55 -11.32
N ASP A 28 3.81 5.22 -11.14
CA ASP A 28 4.47 4.25 -12.00
C ASP A 28 3.84 4.19 -13.40
N ALA A 29 2.53 4.39 -13.52
CA ALA A 29 1.84 4.43 -14.81
C ALA A 29 2.25 5.64 -15.68
N ASP A 30 2.70 6.73 -15.06
CA ASP A 30 3.21 7.92 -15.75
C ASP A 30 4.66 7.75 -16.23
N TRP A 31 5.31 6.61 -15.95
CA TRP A 31 6.67 6.36 -16.41
C TRP A 31 6.71 5.98 -17.89
N PRO A 32 7.70 6.51 -18.65
CA PRO A 32 7.90 6.09 -20.02
C PRO A 32 8.24 4.59 -20.09
N LEU A 33 7.83 3.95 -21.18
CA LEU A 33 8.17 2.55 -21.42
C LEU A 33 9.70 2.37 -21.42
N PRO A 34 10.24 1.30 -20.81
CA PRO A 34 11.68 1.06 -20.77
C PRO A 34 12.33 1.03 -22.16
N THR A 35 11.60 0.58 -23.19
CA THR A 35 12.05 0.58 -24.58
C THR A 35 12.22 1.98 -25.16
N ALA A 36 11.31 2.92 -24.85
CA ALA A 36 11.41 4.30 -25.29
C ALA A 36 12.60 5.02 -24.62
N VAL A 37 12.88 4.71 -23.36
CA VAL A 37 14.07 5.21 -22.65
C VAL A 37 15.35 4.64 -23.27
N ALA A 38 15.39 3.33 -23.56
CA ALA A 38 16.55 2.68 -24.18
C ALA A 38 16.84 3.20 -25.60
N ALA A 39 15.80 3.58 -26.35
CA ALA A 39 15.91 4.20 -27.67
C ALA A 39 16.30 5.70 -27.62
N GLY A 40 16.31 6.32 -26.43
CA GLY A 40 16.55 7.75 -26.25
C GLY A 40 15.37 8.65 -26.66
N GLU A 41 14.18 8.07 -26.85
CA GLU A 41 12.96 8.78 -27.25
C GLU A 41 12.23 9.41 -26.05
N ALA A 42 12.53 8.93 -24.84
CA ALA A 42 12.01 9.46 -23.59
C ALA A 42 13.12 9.53 -22.53
N VAL A 43 12.98 10.48 -21.61
CA VAL A 43 13.88 10.65 -20.46
C VAL A 43 13.05 10.60 -19.19
N ILE A 44 13.52 9.84 -18.20
CA ILE A 44 12.95 9.89 -16.85
C ILE A 44 13.57 11.09 -16.14
N THR A 45 12.72 11.99 -15.69
CA THR A 45 13.15 13.20 -15.00
C THR A 45 13.51 12.90 -13.55
N THR A 46 14.35 13.75 -12.94
CA THR A 46 14.62 13.70 -11.50
C THR A 46 13.33 13.81 -10.68
N GLU A 47 12.40 14.67 -11.09
CA GLU A 47 11.10 14.85 -10.43
C GLU A 47 10.27 13.56 -10.43
N GLN A 48 10.28 12.79 -11.53
CA GLN A 48 9.61 11.48 -11.59
C GLN A 48 10.27 10.45 -10.67
N HIS A 49 11.60 10.46 -10.55
CA HIS A 49 12.32 9.62 -9.59
C HIS A 49 11.94 9.97 -8.15
N GLU A 50 11.99 11.26 -7.79
CA GLU A 50 11.66 11.74 -6.45
C GLU A 50 10.20 11.46 -6.09
N ALA A 51 9.28 11.63 -7.04
CA ALA A 51 7.86 11.31 -6.85
C ALA A 51 7.63 9.82 -6.57
N LEU A 52 8.27 8.93 -7.33
CA LEU A 52 8.12 7.48 -7.14
C LEU A 52 8.76 7.03 -5.83
N ASP A 53 9.95 7.53 -5.49
CA ASP A 53 10.62 7.21 -4.23
C ASP A 53 9.81 7.69 -3.02
N THR A 54 9.23 8.89 -3.10
CA THR A 54 8.35 9.42 -2.05
C THR A 54 7.11 8.55 -1.89
N ALA A 55 6.43 8.19 -2.99
CA ALA A 55 5.25 7.33 -2.95
C ALA A 55 5.58 5.95 -2.36
N ARG A 56 6.73 5.36 -2.73
CA ARG A 56 7.20 4.07 -2.20
C ARG A 56 7.50 4.12 -0.71
N ARG A 57 8.10 5.20 -0.21
CA ARG A 57 8.35 5.39 1.23
C ARG A 57 7.05 5.45 2.02
N VAL A 58 6.09 6.26 1.57
CA VAL A 58 4.76 6.35 2.21
C VAL A 58 4.06 4.99 2.23
N ARG A 59 4.13 4.23 1.13
CA ARG A 59 3.58 2.87 1.07
C ARG A 59 4.25 1.93 2.05
N LEU A 60 5.57 2.01 2.20
CA LEU A 60 6.32 1.18 3.15
C LEU A 60 5.94 1.52 4.60
N ASP A 61 5.88 2.80 4.95
CA ASP A 61 5.48 3.24 6.30
C ASP A 61 4.05 2.78 6.63
N ALA A 62 3.13 2.87 5.67
CA ALA A 62 1.77 2.37 5.83
C ALA A 62 1.71 0.83 5.95
N LEU A 63 2.56 0.11 5.22
CA LEU A 63 2.68 -1.34 5.36
C LEU A 63 3.20 -1.73 6.74
N ASP A 64 4.17 -0.99 7.28
CA ASP A 64 4.71 -1.22 8.61
C ASP A 64 3.65 -0.97 9.68
N ALA A 65 2.83 0.08 9.56
CA ALA A 65 1.70 0.33 10.44
C ALA A 65 0.70 -0.84 10.47
N VAL A 66 0.50 -1.51 9.32
CA VAL A 66 -0.33 -2.72 9.26
C VAL A 66 0.40 -3.92 9.86
N ARG A 67 1.63 -4.22 9.44
CA ARG A 67 2.32 -5.48 9.78
C ARG A 67 2.83 -5.53 11.21
N LEU A 68 3.22 -4.38 11.77
CA LEU A 68 3.76 -4.25 13.12
C LEU A 68 2.68 -3.92 14.15
N HIS A 69 1.40 -3.93 13.74
CA HIS A 69 0.28 -3.63 14.63
C HIS A 69 0.24 -4.61 15.82
N PRO A 70 0.07 -4.13 17.07
CA PRO A 70 0.07 -5.00 18.26
C PRO A 70 -0.97 -6.11 18.24
N PHE A 71 -2.09 -5.91 17.53
CA PHE A 71 -3.14 -6.92 17.31
C PHE A 71 -2.58 -8.27 16.83
N TRP A 72 -1.57 -8.26 15.96
CA TRP A 72 -0.98 -9.49 15.43
C TRP A 72 -0.16 -10.28 16.45
N GLY A 73 0.25 -9.65 17.56
CA GLY A 73 0.93 -10.34 18.65
C GLY A 73 0.00 -11.30 19.40
N THR A 74 -1.30 -11.09 19.31
CA THR A 74 -2.33 -11.92 19.98
C THR A 74 -3.13 -12.79 19.02
N GLU A 75 -3.11 -12.49 17.71
CA GLU A 75 -3.86 -13.23 16.68
C GLU A 75 -3.08 -14.45 16.18
N PRO A 76 -3.62 -15.68 16.32
CA PRO A 76 -2.98 -16.88 15.79
C PRO A 76 -2.76 -16.80 14.27
N GLY A 77 -1.54 -17.10 13.82
CA GLY A 77 -1.16 -17.01 12.39
C GLY A 77 -0.84 -15.58 11.91
N GLY A 78 -1.16 -14.56 12.69
CA GLY A 78 -0.79 -13.17 12.41
C GLY A 78 -1.31 -12.63 11.08
N TRP A 79 -0.67 -11.56 10.61
CA TRP A 79 -1.11 -10.80 9.43
C TRP A 79 -1.32 -11.65 8.17
N ILE A 80 -0.42 -12.59 7.87
CA ILE A 80 -0.43 -13.30 6.59
C ILE A 80 -1.69 -14.15 6.38
N HIS A 81 -2.24 -14.73 7.45
CA HIS A 81 -3.44 -15.56 7.41
C HIS A 81 -4.73 -14.72 7.33
N ARG A 82 -4.68 -13.45 7.71
CA ARG A 82 -5.86 -12.59 7.88
C ARG A 82 -5.88 -11.41 6.91
N LYS A 83 -4.84 -11.22 6.10
CA LYS A 83 -4.68 -10.10 5.17
C LYS A 83 -5.88 -9.90 4.23
N ASP A 84 -6.50 -10.98 3.74
CA ASP A 84 -7.63 -10.88 2.81
C ASP A 84 -8.92 -10.47 3.52
N ALA A 85 -9.13 -10.95 4.75
CA ALA A 85 -10.25 -10.54 5.59
C ALA A 85 -10.10 -9.06 6.01
N LEU A 86 -8.90 -8.65 6.41
CA LEU A 86 -8.60 -7.25 6.73
C LEU A 86 -8.80 -6.34 5.51
N ARG A 87 -8.37 -6.78 4.32
CA ARG A 87 -8.60 -6.03 3.08
C ARG A 87 -10.09 -5.85 2.79
N ARG A 88 -10.92 -6.89 2.94
CA ARG A 88 -12.39 -6.77 2.78
C ARG A 88 -13.01 -5.79 3.77
N ALA A 89 -12.63 -5.89 5.04
CA ALA A 89 -13.08 -4.97 6.09
C ALA A 89 -12.70 -3.51 5.79
N ALA A 90 -11.48 -3.28 5.29
CA ALA A 90 -11.02 -1.95 4.90
C ALA A 90 -11.77 -1.40 3.68
N SER A 91 -12.08 -2.24 2.68
CA SER A 91 -12.83 -1.85 1.47
C SER A 91 -14.32 -1.57 1.72
N GLY A 92 -14.86 -1.89 2.91
CA GLY A 92 -16.28 -1.73 3.19
C GLY A 92 -17.19 -2.73 2.47
N SER A 93 -16.63 -3.80 1.89
CA SER A 93 -17.40 -4.92 1.34
C SER A 93 -17.67 -5.92 2.46
N ALA A 94 -18.83 -5.79 3.09
CA ALA A 94 -19.42 -6.80 3.97
C ALA A 94 -20.12 -7.88 3.12
#